data_AF-A0AAD7HCZ1-F1
#
_entry.id   AF-A0AAD7HCZ1-F1
#
_cell.length_a   1.000
_cell.length_b   1.000
_cell.length_c   1.000
_cell.angle_alpha   90.00
_cell.angle_beta   90.00
_cell.angle_gamma   90.00
#
_symmetry.space_group_name_H-M   'P 1'
#
loop_
_entity.id
_entity.type
_entity.pdbx_description
1 polymer ?
#
loop_
_entity_poly.entity_id
_entity_poly.type
_entity_poly.pdbx_seq_one_letter_code
_entity_poly.pdbx_strand_id
1 'polypeptide(L)'
;MAYNNGAYMNGFSRAPYLLGMGPLPPPTSRETAVAQMQAALDSGMFDHTRRFEDQHDSGEDSDSPAPSGPQYVPHIDPALLAQLPGSAQSTATTISAATAPAVNLTLSLVVYGNPSKDKKAPTMNVDPTTAQLGWKESLDRRRDPYNRLASGQDMRDTFTRLVALTKSRTKRAVVMEIVNLEVQPDGKTTKQAAKPSETAVTIPELRKVKEKLACAEHPGKNRWCYVLPPSSKHPGKHVPLDIEVIGLWARKMHDGEVDEDCVTPPNVLNLDDLAERGRAREERTRGRGQPALPPIHVHVSASGDAGTLRDVDANVPSRKRAHAILSDSESDSDSDGESLPIDDVLNELNKKFPALNYPQYATALKAKGIAYASSVVGLGASYYKENIGMVDGAIEPFIKRTQKMVKAIKKRNGKKRARSGADDDKENA
;
A
#
# COMPACT_ATOMS: atom_id res chain seq x y z
N MET A 1 -37.91 -46.41 -26.11
CA MET A 1 -38.49 -45.05 -26.18
C MET A 1 -39.47 -44.88 -25.03
N ALA A 2 -39.09 -44.13 -24.01
CA ALA A 2 -39.98 -43.55 -23.00
C ALA A 2 -39.22 -42.38 -22.35
N TYR A 3 -39.73 -41.15 -22.50
CA TYR A 3 -39.14 -39.94 -21.94
C TYR A 3 -39.60 -39.77 -20.49
N ASN A 4 -38.67 -39.48 -19.58
CA ASN A 4 -38.96 -39.14 -18.20
C ASN A 4 -38.56 -37.68 -17.94
N ASN A 5 -39.56 -36.81 -17.76
CA ASN A 5 -39.41 -35.39 -17.46
C ASN A 5 -39.28 -35.19 -15.94
N GLY A 6 -38.10 -34.80 -15.47
CA GLY A 6 -37.87 -34.35 -14.09
C GLY A 6 -37.95 -32.83 -13.99
N ALA A 7 -39.04 -32.32 -13.42
CA ALA A 7 -39.22 -30.91 -13.11
C ALA A 7 -38.43 -30.53 -11.84
N TYR A 8 -37.48 -29.60 -11.96
CA TYR A 8 -36.81 -28.96 -10.83
C TYR A 8 -37.60 -27.74 -10.36
N MET A 9 -38.26 -27.85 -9.21
CA MET A 9 -38.79 -26.72 -8.44
C MET A 9 -37.83 -26.41 -7.28
N ASN A 10 -36.85 -25.54 -7.51
CA ASN A 10 -36.06 -24.90 -6.45
C ASN A 10 -36.72 -23.57 -6.08
N GLY A 11 -37.73 -23.62 -5.20
CA GLY A 11 -38.28 -22.45 -4.53
C GLY A 11 -37.39 -22.05 -3.36
N PHE A 12 -36.76 -20.88 -3.43
CA PHE A 12 -36.10 -20.24 -2.30
C PHE A 12 -37.16 -19.83 -1.26
N SER A 13 -37.35 -20.63 -0.22
CA SER A 13 -38.08 -20.21 0.98
C SER A 13 -37.32 -19.09 1.67
N ARG A 14 -37.73 -17.84 1.43
CA ARG A 14 -37.30 -16.70 2.25
C ARG A 14 -37.85 -16.87 3.66
N ALA A 15 -37.00 -16.71 4.67
CA ALA A 15 -37.38 -16.97 6.05
C ALA A 15 -38.50 -16.00 6.51
N PRO A 16 -39.58 -16.51 7.14
CA PRO A 16 -40.82 -15.77 7.39
C PRO A 16 -40.68 -14.58 8.36
N TYR A 17 -39.64 -14.55 9.19
CA TYR A 17 -39.34 -13.39 10.05
C TYR A 17 -38.97 -12.13 9.25
N LEU A 18 -38.44 -12.28 8.02
CA LEU A 18 -38.15 -11.14 7.13
C LEU A 18 -39.43 -10.49 6.58
N LEU A 19 -40.56 -11.18 6.64
CA LEU A 19 -41.87 -10.68 6.22
C LEU A 19 -42.71 -10.20 7.41
N GLY A 20 -42.10 -10.06 8.60
CA GLY A 20 -42.81 -9.66 9.82
C GLY A 20 -43.80 -10.71 10.32
N MET A 21 -43.76 -11.93 9.77
CA MET A 21 -44.62 -13.03 10.17
C MET A 21 -43.80 -14.06 10.95
N GLY A 22 -43.66 -13.85 12.26
CA GLY A 22 -43.03 -14.80 13.17
C GLY A 22 -42.24 -14.12 14.29
N PRO A 23 -41.97 -14.83 15.39
CA PRO A 23 -41.13 -14.33 16.47
C PRO A 23 -39.73 -14.04 15.91
N LEU A 24 -39.17 -12.88 16.26
CA LEU A 24 -37.79 -12.56 15.92
C LEU A 24 -36.86 -13.62 16.54
N PRO A 25 -35.83 -14.08 15.81
CA PRO A 25 -34.81 -14.91 16.43
C PRO A 25 -34.16 -14.15 17.60
N PRO A 26 -33.78 -14.84 18.68
CA PRO A 26 -33.08 -14.21 19.79
C PRO A 26 -31.80 -13.53 19.29
N PRO A 27 -31.41 -12.38 19.87
CA PRO A 27 -30.23 -11.65 19.44
C PRO A 27 -28.99 -12.52 19.57
N THR A 28 -28.10 -12.41 18.59
CA THR A 28 -26.81 -13.08 18.62
C THR A 28 -25.90 -12.49 19.70
N SER A 29 -24.94 -13.27 20.20
CA SER A 29 -23.94 -12.80 21.18
C SER A 29 -23.17 -11.56 20.72
N ARG A 30 -23.04 -11.38 19.40
CA ARG A 30 -22.45 -10.19 18.79
C ARG A 30 -23.34 -8.96 18.95
N GLU A 31 -24.65 -9.09 18.69
CA GLU A 31 -25.60 -8.00 18.83
C GLU A 31 -25.74 -7.57 20.29
N THR A 32 -25.72 -8.52 21.23
CA THR A 32 -25.71 -8.20 22.66
C THR A 32 -24.44 -7.46 23.09
N ALA A 33 -23.27 -7.83 22.58
CA ALA A 33 -22.01 -7.14 22.92
C ALA A 33 -21.96 -5.70 22.37
N VAL A 34 -22.47 -5.48 21.15
CA VAL A 34 -22.58 -4.14 20.56
C VAL A 34 -23.55 -3.27 21.36
N ALA A 35 -24.71 -3.81 21.74
CA ALA A 35 -25.69 -3.08 22.55
C ALA A 35 -25.13 -2.71 23.94
N GLN A 36 -24.41 -3.62 24.60
CA GLN A 36 -23.75 -3.35 25.89
C GLN A 36 -22.68 -2.25 25.80
N MET A 37 -21.88 -2.29 24.74
CA MET A 37 -20.84 -1.27 24.51
C MET A 37 -21.45 0.10 24.24
N GLN A 38 -22.54 0.15 23.45
CA GLN A 38 -23.27 1.41 23.20
C GLN A 38 -23.86 1.97 24.50
N ALA A 39 -24.49 1.12 25.32
CA ALA A 39 -25.02 1.54 26.62
C ALA A 39 -23.92 2.03 27.58
N ALA A 40 -22.72 1.43 27.56
CA ALA A 40 -21.58 1.86 28.35
C ALA A 40 -21.03 3.23 27.92
N LEU A 41 -21.10 3.54 26.61
CA LEU A 41 -20.76 4.86 26.08
C LEU A 41 -21.80 5.91 26.48
N ASP A 42 -23.09 5.58 26.37
CA ASP A 42 -24.19 6.50 26.69
C ASP A 42 -24.30 6.81 28.20
N SER A 43 -23.87 5.89 29.06
CA SER A 43 -23.87 6.04 30.52
C SER A 43 -22.68 6.84 31.07
N GLY A 44 -21.78 7.34 30.20
CA GLY A 44 -20.63 8.15 30.63
C GLY A 44 -19.63 7.37 31.48
N MET A 45 -19.64 6.03 31.42
CA MET A 45 -18.84 5.15 32.29
C MET A 45 -17.31 5.30 32.10
N PHE A 46 -16.89 5.99 31.04
CA PHE A 46 -15.48 6.26 30.71
C PHE A 46 -15.05 7.71 30.97
N ASP A 47 -15.91 8.54 31.55
CA ASP A 47 -15.65 9.96 31.81
C ASP A 47 -14.88 10.15 33.13
N HIS A 48 -13.63 9.68 33.17
CA HIS A 48 -12.74 9.82 34.34
C HIS A 48 -12.03 11.18 34.42
N THR A 49 -12.34 12.11 33.52
CA THR A 49 -11.67 13.43 33.43
C THR A 49 -12.24 14.50 34.35
N ARG A 50 -13.25 14.20 35.18
CA ARG A 50 -13.95 15.22 35.98
C ARG A 50 -13.55 15.33 37.46
N ARG A 51 -12.32 14.93 37.86
CA ARG A 51 -11.93 14.93 39.28
C ARG A 51 -10.59 15.56 39.66
N PHE A 52 -9.94 16.36 38.82
CA PHE A 52 -8.63 16.93 39.15
C PHE A 52 -8.41 18.43 38.87
N GLU A 53 -9.47 19.22 38.65
CA GLU A 53 -9.33 20.67 38.54
C GLU A 53 -10.32 21.36 39.46
N ASP A 54 -9.94 21.48 40.74
CA ASP A 54 -10.16 22.68 41.57
C ASP A 54 -9.49 22.47 42.93
N GLN A 55 -8.21 22.82 43.00
CA GLN A 55 -7.56 23.16 44.26
C GLN A 55 -6.50 24.23 43.97
N HIS A 56 -7.01 25.45 43.80
CA HIS A 56 -6.20 26.66 43.84
C HIS A 56 -5.78 26.92 45.29
N ASP A 57 -4.47 26.98 45.45
CA ASP A 57 -3.70 27.39 46.61
C ASP A 57 -4.04 28.84 47.01
N SER A 58 -4.70 28.99 48.15
CA SER A 58 -4.69 30.22 48.94
C SER A 58 -4.50 29.82 50.40
N GLY A 59 -3.30 30.04 50.90
CA GLY A 59 -2.99 29.86 52.31
C GLY A 59 -3.81 30.80 53.19
N GLU A 60 -4.28 30.26 54.31
CA GLU A 60 -4.44 30.96 55.59
C GLU A 60 -4.70 29.90 56.67
N ASP A 61 -4.08 30.13 57.83
CA ASP A 61 -4.11 29.31 59.04
C ASP A 61 -5.53 28.97 59.50
N SER A 62 -5.79 27.71 59.92
CA SER A 62 -6.69 27.38 61.05
C SER A 62 -6.76 25.88 61.34
N ASP A 63 -6.76 25.57 62.64
CA ASP A 63 -6.84 24.26 63.28
C ASP A 63 -8.21 23.52 63.10
N SER A 64 -8.12 22.17 63.01
CA SER A 64 -9.09 21.15 63.49
C SER A 64 -10.40 20.87 62.68
N PRO A 65 -11.20 19.82 62.99
CA PRO A 65 -11.05 18.46 62.47
C PRO A 65 -12.29 17.91 61.69
N ALA A 66 -12.10 16.74 61.07
CA ALA A 66 -12.98 16.02 60.13
C ALA A 66 -14.45 15.79 60.53
N PRO A 67 -15.32 15.54 59.51
CA PRO A 67 -16.31 14.48 59.63
C PRO A 67 -16.47 13.59 58.39
N SER A 68 -16.86 12.35 58.66
CA SER A 68 -17.19 11.26 57.74
C SER A 68 -18.62 11.36 57.20
N GLY A 69 -18.83 11.00 55.92
CA GLY A 69 -20.15 10.91 55.28
C GLY A 69 -20.18 9.92 54.10
N PRO A 70 -21.35 9.34 53.77
CA PRO A 70 -21.50 7.97 53.24
C PRO A 70 -21.47 7.84 51.72
N GLN A 71 -21.07 6.66 51.23
CA GLN A 71 -21.06 6.29 49.81
C GLN A 71 -22.46 5.90 49.30
N TYR A 72 -22.83 6.42 48.13
CA TYR A 72 -24.06 6.13 47.38
C TYR A 72 -23.73 5.23 46.19
N VAL A 73 -24.52 4.18 45.95
CA VAL A 73 -24.42 3.29 44.78
C VAL A 73 -25.77 3.32 44.05
N PRO A 74 -25.84 3.67 42.75
CA PRO A 74 -27.10 3.64 42.01
C PRO A 74 -27.36 2.25 41.40
N HIS A 75 -28.61 1.82 41.54
CA HIS A 75 -29.21 0.63 40.95
C HIS A 75 -29.96 1.05 39.66
N ILE A 76 -29.76 0.34 38.54
CA ILE A 76 -30.47 0.61 37.27
C ILE A 76 -31.17 -0.67 36.79
N ASP A 77 -32.44 -0.50 36.39
CA ASP A 77 -33.42 -1.51 35.99
C ASP A 77 -33.43 -1.71 34.45
N PRO A 78 -33.56 -2.94 33.91
CA PRO A 78 -33.40 -3.21 32.48
C PRO A 78 -34.75 -3.44 31.78
N ALA A 79 -35.46 -2.37 31.40
CA ALA A 79 -36.62 -2.50 30.53
C ALA A 79 -36.86 -1.19 29.76
N LEU A 80 -36.09 -0.94 28.69
CA LEU A 80 -36.45 -0.03 27.59
C LEU A 80 -35.29 0.03 26.59
N LEU A 81 -35.42 -0.63 25.44
CA LEU A 81 -35.26 0.01 24.11
C LEU A 81 -35.35 -1.02 22.99
N ALA A 82 -36.35 -0.83 22.13
CA ALA A 82 -36.50 -1.45 20.82
C ALA A 82 -36.46 -0.33 19.76
N GLN A 83 -35.75 -0.54 18.64
CA GLN A 83 -36.08 -0.18 17.23
C GLN A 83 -34.86 0.20 16.34
N LEU A 84 -34.54 -0.72 15.39
CA LEU A 84 -34.10 -0.55 13.98
C LEU A 84 -32.75 0.17 13.62
N PRO A 85 -32.31 0.16 12.34
CA PRO A 85 -31.62 -0.89 11.56
C PRO A 85 -30.20 -0.37 11.09
N GLY A 86 -29.24 -1.06 10.47
CA GLY A 86 -29.13 -2.32 9.74
C GLY A 86 -28.24 -2.09 8.50
N SER A 87 -27.02 -2.65 8.47
CA SER A 87 -26.34 -3.31 7.31
C SER A 87 -24.82 -3.34 7.48
N ALA A 88 -24.20 -4.44 7.00
CA ALA A 88 -22.81 -4.79 7.22
C ALA A 88 -22.01 -4.87 5.91
N GLN A 89 -20.72 -4.53 5.96
CA GLN A 89 -19.62 -5.14 5.20
C GLN A 89 -18.26 -4.75 5.82
N SER A 90 -17.27 -5.64 5.71
CA SER A 90 -15.82 -5.48 6.02
C SER A 90 -15.44 -4.55 7.19
N THR A 91 -15.12 -5.10 8.38
CA THR A 91 -14.78 -4.27 9.53
C THR A 91 -13.31 -3.84 9.51
N ALA A 92 -13.02 -2.74 8.83
CA ALA A 92 -12.09 -1.77 9.41
C ALA A 92 -12.85 -1.14 10.59
N THR A 93 -12.42 -1.42 11.82
CA THR A 93 -13.04 -0.78 12.99
C THR A 93 -12.48 0.63 13.10
N THR A 94 -13.15 1.60 12.48
CA THR A 94 -12.87 3.02 12.69
C THR A 94 -13.37 3.39 14.08
N ILE A 95 -12.45 3.69 14.99
CA ILE A 95 -12.78 4.21 16.32
C ILE A 95 -12.73 5.74 16.20
N SER A 96 -13.90 6.38 16.07
CA SER A 96 -14.01 7.84 16.08
C SER A 96 -14.23 8.32 17.51
N ALA A 97 -13.22 8.97 18.09
CA ALA A 97 -13.38 9.70 19.35
C ALA A 97 -13.95 11.10 19.05
N ALA A 98 -15.15 11.40 19.54
CA ALA A 98 -15.80 12.69 19.36
C ALA A 98 -15.36 13.67 20.45
N THR A 99 -14.23 14.34 20.25
CA THR A 99 -13.97 15.69 20.80
C THR A 99 -12.84 16.34 20.02
N ALA A 100 -13.01 17.64 19.73
CA ALA A 100 -12.15 18.36 18.80
C ALA A 100 -10.72 18.61 19.35
N PRO A 101 -9.71 18.66 18.46
CA PRO A 101 -9.80 18.26 17.06
C PRO A 101 -9.80 16.73 16.97
N ALA A 102 -10.89 16.16 16.44
CA ALA A 102 -11.09 14.73 16.33
C ALA A 102 -10.05 14.14 15.38
N VAL A 103 -9.09 13.41 15.93
CA VAL A 103 -8.15 12.61 15.15
C VAL A 103 -8.88 11.30 14.83
N ASN A 104 -9.32 11.14 13.58
CA ASN A 104 -9.85 9.87 13.10
C ASN A 104 -8.72 8.84 13.06
N LEU A 105 -8.70 7.93 14.04
CA LEU A 105 -7.79 6.79 14.07
C LEU A 105 -8.45 5.61 13.33
N THR A 106 -7.91 5.29 12.17
CA THR A 106 -8.23 4.03 11.49
C THR A 106 -7.26 2.95 11.98
N LEU A 107 -7.67 2.21 13.01
CA LEU A 107 -6.93 1.05 13.51
C LEU A 107 -7.30 -0.18 12.68
N SER A 108 -6.36 -0.67 11.87
CA SER A 108 -6.51 -1.95 11.19
C SER A 108 -5.91 -3.03 12.07
N LEU A 109 -6.76 -3.79 12.77
CA LEU A 109 -6.32 -4.96 13.52
C LEU A 109 -6.19 -6.14 12.54
N VAL A 110 -4.96 -6.55 12.26
CA VAL A 110 -4.68 -7.77 11.51
C VAL A 110 -4.43 -8.89 12.50
N VAL A 111 -5.36 -9.84 12.57
CA VAL A 111 -5.25 -11.02 13.41
C VAL A 111 -4.70 -12.17 12.56
N TYR A 112 -3.47 -12.60 12.85
CA TYR A 112 -2.89 -13.77 12.20
C TYR A 112 -3.37 -15.05 12.89
N GLY A 113 -4.41 -15.66 12.35
CA GLY A 113 -4.83 -17.03 12.66
C GLY A 113 -4.61 -17.95 11.46
N ASN A 114 -4.37 -19.24 11.70
CA ASN A 114 -4.43 -20.23 10.63
C ASN A 114 -5.80 -20.17 9.95
N PRO A 115 -5.89 -19.99 8.61
CA PRO A 115 -7.18 -19.90 7.95
C PRO A 115 -7.90 -21.25 8.03
N SER A 116 -8.84 -21.36 8.97
CA SER A 116 -9.85 -22.41 8.93
C SER A 116 -10.69 -22.23 7.66
N LYS A 117 -11.11 -23.34 7.04
CA LYS A 117 -11.90 -23.34 5.79
C LYS A 117 -13.29 -22.74 5.94
N ASP A 118 -13.70 -22.40 7.17
CA ASP A 118 -14.96 -21.73 7.45
C ASP A 118 -14.82 -20.21 7.36
N LYS A 119 -15.67 -19.57 6.52
CA LYS A 119 -15.79 -18.11 6.34
C LYS A 119 -16.34 -17.36 7.58
N LYS A 120 -16.06 -17.85 8.79
CA LYS A 120 -16.35 -17.14 10.04
C LYS A 120 -15.22 -16.15 10.29
N ALA A 121 -15.53 -15.03 10.94
CA ALA A 121 -14.55 -14.00 11.28
C ALA A 121 -13.33 -14.65 11.97
N PRO A 122 -12.11 -14.17 11.70
CA PRO A 122 -10.91 -14.74 12.29
C PRO A 122 -10.97 -14.58 13.81
N THR A 123 -11.29 -15.67 14.51
CA THR A 123 -11.09 -15.79 15.95
C THR A 123 -9.69 -16.37 16.15
N MET A 124 -8.92 -15.84 17.09
CA MET A 124 -7.55 -16.34 17.35
C MET A 124 -7.53 -17.78 17.87
N ASN A 125 -8.69 -18.37 18.20
CA ASN A 125 -8.84 -19.71 18.77
C ASN A 125 -7.84 -19.98 19.93
N VAL A 126 -7.59 -18.96 20.74
CA VAL A 126 -6.79 -19.04 21.95
C VAL A 126 -7.74 -18.92 23.12
N ASP A 127 -7.52 -19.73 24.16
CA ASP A 127 -8.20 -19.56 25.43
C ASP A 127 -7.87 -18.17 26.00
N PRO A 128 -8.87 -17.30 26.23
CA PRO A 128 -8.64 -15.95 26.72
C PRO A 128 -7.97 -15.92 28.10
N THR A 129 -8.04 -17.00 28.88
CA THR A 129 -7.45 -17.07 30.21
C THR A 129 -5.97 -17.43 30.21
N THR A 130 -5.48 -18.10 29.16
CA THR A 130 -4.07 -18.49 29.05
C THR A 130 -3.31 -17.64 28.04
N ALA A 131 -4.00 -17.07 27.04
CA ALA A 131 -3.38 -16.30 25.97
C ALA A 131 -2.42 -15.20 26.46
N GLN A 132 -1.12 -15.36 26.20
CA GLN A 132 -0.18 -14.24 26.36
C GLN A 132 -0.09 -13.49 25.05
N LEU A 133 -0.73 -12.32 24.98
CA LEU A 133 -0.68 -11.49 23.79
C LEU A 133 0.56 -10.58 23.82
N GLY A 134 1.13 -10.36 22.64
CA GLY A 134 2.15 -9.37 22.39
C GLY A 134 1.76 -8.48 21.22
N TRP A 135 2.31 -7.28 21.16
CA TRP A 135 2.03 -6.33 20.11
C TRP A 135 3.30 -5.67 19.58
N LYS A 136 3.21 -5.17 18.35
CA LYS A 136 4.31 -4.49 17.67
C LYS A 136 3.79 -3.44 16.70
N GLU A 137 4.56 -2.38 16.52
CA GLU A 137 4.27 -1.39 15.47
C GLU A 137 4.73 -1.93 14.12
N SER A 138 3.98 -1.67 13.06
CA SER A 138 4.37 -2.03 11.68
C SER A 138 5.74 -1.49 11.22
N LEU A 139 6.29 -0.49 11.92
CA LEU A 139 7.61 0.08 11.62
C LEU A 139 8.74 -0.50 12.49
N ASP A 140 8.40 -1.24 13.55
CA ASP A 140 9.42 -1.91 14.36
C ASP A 140 10.12 -2.96 13.51
N ARG A 141 11.43 -3.15 13.70
CA ARG A 141 12.22 -4.06 12.87
C ARG A 141 11.74 -5.47 13.12
N ARG A 142 11.64 -6.32 12.10
CA ARG A 142 11.16 -7.72 12.23
C ARG A 142 11.79 -8.51 13.40
N ARG A 143 13.04 -8.23 13.78
CA ARG A 143 13.77 -8.90 14.87
C ARG A 143 13.49 -8.34 16.27
N ASP A 144 12.88 -7.17 16.38
CA ASP A 144 12.60 -6.56 17.68
C ASP A 144 11.59 -7.42 18.46
N PRO A 145 11.76 -7.59 19.78
CA PRO A 145 10.82 -8.38 20.59
C PRO A 145 9.43 -7.74 20.58
N TYR A 146 8.39 -8.57 20.67
CA TYR A 146 7.02 -8.08 20.86
C TYR A 146 6.84 -7.49 22.26
N ASN A 147 6.13 -6.37 22.36
CA ASN A 147 5.76 -5.77 23.64
C ASN A 147 4.61 -6.59 24.25
N ARG A 148 4.68 -6.97 25.52
CA ARG A 148 3.67 -7.81 26.17
C ARG A 148 2.38 -7.03 26.46
N LEU A 149 1.22 -7.67 26.27
CA LEU A 149 -0.11 -7.20 26.70
C LEU A 149 -0.63 -8.13 27.80
N ALA A 150 -0.12 -7.98 29.02
CA ALA A 150 -0.52 -8.82 30.15
C ALA A 150 -1.68 -8.21 30.95
N SER A 151 -1.75 -6.88 31.00
CA SER A 151 -2.72 -6.15 31.82
C SER A 151 -3.58 -5.19 31.00
N GLY A 152 -4.72 -4.79 31.56
CA GLY A 152 -5.52 -3.70 30.99
C GLY A 152 -4.77 -2.36 30.98
N GLN A 153 -3.77 -2.16 31.84
CA GLN A 153 -2.92 -0.98 31.82
C GLN A 153 -2.00 -0.99 30.60
N ASP A 154 -1.38 -2.13 30.28
CA ASP A 154 -0.51 -2.29 29.11
C ASP A 154 -1.27 -1.94 27.83
N MET A 155 -2.55 -2.34 27.75
CA MET A 155 -3.42 -2.01 26.63
C MET A 155 -3.67 -0.49 26.54
N ARG A 156 -3.96 0.19 27.65
CA ARG A 156 -4.13 1.65 27.69
C ARG A 156 -2.84 2.39 27.31
N ASP A 157 -1.70 1.95 27.82
CA ASP A 157 -0.40 2.55 27.52
C ASP A 157 -0.04 2.37 26.03
N THR A 158 -0.35 1.19 25.49
CA THR A 158 -0.20 0.88 24.06
C THR A 158 -1.05 1.80 23.18
N PHE A 159 -2.34 1.97 23.50
CA PHE A 159 -3.19 2.90 22.75
C PHE A 159 -2.74 4.35 22.88
N THR A 160 -2.33 4.77 24.08
CA THR A 160 -1.80 6.12 24.33
C THR A 160 -0.58 6.38 23.44
N ARG A 161 0.33 5.42 23.33
CA ARG A 161 1.49 5.47 22.43
C ARG A 161 1.10 5.53 20.96
N LEU A 162 0.14 4.70 20.51
CA LEU A 162 -0.32 4.70 19.11
C LEU A 162 -1.02 6.01 18.72
N VAL A 163 -1.79 6.61 19.64
CA VAL A 163 -2.40 7.93 19.46
C VAL A 163 -1.33 9.01 19.33
N ALA A 164 -0.31 9.00 20.20
CA ALA A 164 0.81 9.93 20.12
C ALA A 164 1.57 9.83 18.79
N LEU A 165 1.78 8.60 18.29
CA LEU A 165 2.40 8.35 16.99
C LEU A 165 1.54 8.82 15.82
N THR A 166 0.22 8.68 15.92
CA THR A 166 -0.70 9.16 14.89
C THR A 166 -0.71 10.69 14.83
N LYS A 167 -0.57 11.37 15.99
CA LYS A 167 -0.42 12.83 16.05
C LYS A 167 0.90 13.32 15.44
N SER A 168 2.00 12.59 15.64
CA SER A 168 3.31 12.99 15.10
C SER A 168 3.50 12.62 13.62
N ARG A 169 2.75 11.64 13.09
CA ARG A 169 2.88 11.14 11.71
C ARG A 169 1.66 11.51 10.85
N THR A 170 1.76 12.59 10.09
CA THR A 170 0.66 13.07 9.23
C THR A 170 0.47 12.29 7.92
N LYS A 171 1.43 11.44 7.53
CA LYS A 171 1.47 10.84 6.17
C LYS A 171 1.32 9.33 6.09
N ARG A 172 1.36 8.60 7.22
CA ARG A 172 1.37 7.14 7.23
C ARG A 172 0.36 6.60 8.24
N ALA A 173 -0.41 5.58 7.84
CA ALA A 173 -1.29 4.88 8.75
C ALA A 173 -0.46 4.11 9.78
N VAL A 174 -0.79 4.26 11.06
CA VAL A 174 -0.16 3.51 12.15
C VAL A 174 -0.89 2.16 12.27
N VAL A 175 -0.19 1.07 11.97
CA VAL A 175 -0.73 -0.30 12.09
C VAL A 175 -0.10 -0.98 13.30
N MET A 176 -0.94 -1.54 14.16
CA MET A 176 -0.56 -2.38 15.30
C MET A 176 -0.80 -3.86 14.94
N GLU A 177 0.24 -4.67 15.06
CA GLU A 177 0.18 -6.12 14.91
C GLU A 177 0.06 -6.76 16.30
N ILE A 178 -0.93 -7.63 16.52
CA ILE A 178 -1.10 -8.41 17.75
C ILE A 178 -0.82 -9.88 17.44
N VAL A 179 0.03 -10.51 18.25
CA VAL A 179 0.46 -11.91 18.11
C VAL A 179 0.31 -12.64 19.45
N ASN A 180 -0.03 -13.93 19.41
CA ASN A 180 0.02 -14.77 20.60
C ASN A 180 1.46 -15.26 20.87
N LEU A 181 2.03 -14.87 22.01
CA LEU A 181 3.38 -15.22 22.45
C LEU A 181 3.51 -16.66 22.96
N GLU A 182 2.40 -17.29 23.39
CA GLU A 182 2.43 -18.69 23.86
C GLU A 182 2.53 -19.69 22.72
N VAL A 183 2.07 -19.31 21.52
CA VAL A 183 2.35 -20.09 20.31
C VAL A 183 3.80 -19.81 19.95
N GLN A 184 4.71 -20.45 20.68
CA GLN A 184 5.99 -20.77 20.09
C GLN A 184 5.65 -21.59 18.83
N PRO A 185 6.01 -21.12 17.63
CA PRO A 185 5.78 -21.93 16.43
C PRO A 185 6.49 -23.25 16.68
N ASP A 186 5.73 -24.33 16.89
CA ASP A 186 6.20 -25.58 17.48
C ASP A 186 7.63 -25.87 17.05
N GLY A 187 8.55 -25.63 17.98
CA GLY A 187 9.99 -25.80 17.82
C GLY A 187 10.32 -27.28 17.77
N LYS A 188 9.85 -27.94 16.71
CA LYS A 188 10.13 -29.28 16.21
C LYS A 188 9.36 -29.45 14.91
N THR A 189 9.71 -28.64 13.92
CA THR A 189 9.83 -29.23 12.58
C THR A 189 10.97 -30.25 12.70
N THR A 190 10.61 -31.48 13.06
CA THR A 190 11.30 -32.67 12.58
C THR A 190 11.67 -32.38 11.13
N LYS A 191 12.91 -32.68 10.75
CA LYS A 191 13.53 -32.57 9.43
C LYS A 191 12.68 -33.23 8.33
N GLN A 192 11.45 -32.77 8.11
CA GLN A 192 10.81 -32.76 6.82
C GLN A 192 11.71 -31.83 6.02
N ALA A 193 12.31 -32.39 4.97
CA ALA A 193 13.09 -31.66 3.98
C ALA A 193 12.51 -30.26 3.85
N ALA A 194 13.30 -29.25 4.23
CA ALA A 194 12.89 -27.86 4.19
C ALA A 194 12.15 -27.67 2.87
N LYS A 195 10.83 -27.41 2.93
CA LYS A 195 10.12 -26.94 1.74
C LYS A 195 10.94 -25.73 1.30
N PRO A 196 11.61 -25.80 0.15
CA PRO A 196 12.48 -24.72 -0.28
C PRO A 196 11.63 -23.47 -0.27
N SER A 197 12.16 -22.42 0.36
CA SER A 197 11.58 -21.09 0.37
C SER A 197 10.91 -20.82 -0.99
N GLU A 198 9.58 -20.67 -1.02
CA GLU A 198 8.76 -20.44 -2.23
C GLU A 198 9.18 -19.18 -3.03
N THR A 199 10.15 -18.42 -2.53
CA THR A 199 10.70 -17.22 -3.15
C THR A 199 12.11 -17.38 -3.72
N ALA A 200 12.81 -18.47 -3.43
CA ALA A 200 14.14 -18.72 -4.00
C ALA A 200 14.01 -19.53 -5.29
N VAL A 201 13.55 -18.88 -6.38
CA VAL A 201 13.84 -19.42 -7.72
C VAL A 201 15.37 -19.48 -7.83
N THR A 202 15.90 -20.69 -7.87
CA THR A 202 17.32 -20.91 -8.01
C THR A 202 17.76 -20.37 -9.38
N ILE A 203 18.79 -19.51 -9.34
CA ILE A 203 19.40 -18.89 -10.51
C ILE A 203 19.74 -19.91 -11.63
N PRO A 204 20.18 -21.16 -11.36
CA PRO A 204 20.46 -22.12 -12.43
C PRO A 204 19.25 -22.49 -13.30
N GLU A 205 18.08 -22.70 -12.72
CA GLU A 205 16.85 -23.12 -13.41
C GLU A 205 16.35 -21.98 -14.28
N LEU A 206 16.40 -20.75 -13.76
CA LEU A 206 16.09 -19.57 -14.56
C LEU A 206 17.02 -19.41 -15.75
N ARG A 207 18.30 -19.76 -15.61
CA ARG A 207 19.26 -19.75 -16.72
C ARG A 207 18.95 -20.83 -17.75
N LYS A 208 18.66 -22.05 -17.30
CA LYS A 208 18.29 -23.20 -18.16
C LYS A 208 17.04 -22.93 -18.98
N VAL A 209 15.97 -22.44 -18.34
CA VAL A 209 14.73 -22.03 -19.03
C VAL A 209 14.99 -20.94 -20.08
N LYS A 210 15.80 -19.92 -19.74
CA LYS A 210 16.15 -18.84 -20.68
C LYS A 210 16.96 -19.30 -21.88
N GLU A 211 17.81 -20.31 -21.70
CA GLU A 211 18.63 -20.88 -22.78
C GLU A 211 17.79 -21.74 -23.71
N LYS A 212 16.96 -22.64 -23.15
CA LYS A 212 16.08 -23.54 -23.91
C LYS A 212 15.02 -22.79 -24.71
N LEU A 213 14.51 -21.68 -24.19
CA LEU A 213 13.46 -20.89 -24.85
C LEU A 213 14.02 -19.75 -25.70
N ALA A 214 15.33 -19.62 -25.81
CA ALA A 214 15.93 -18.57 -26.63
C ALA A 214 15.53 -18.77 -28.10
N CYS A 215 14.82 -17.78 -28.64
CA CYS A 215 14.30 -17.81 -29.99
C CYS A 215 15.25 -17.12 -30.96
N ALA A 216 15.66 -17.82 -32.02
CA ALA A 216 16.52 -17.25 -33.07
C ALA A 216 15.79 -16.22 -33.95
N GLU A 217 14.48 -16.37 -34.13
CA GLU A 217 13.67 -15.50 -35.00
C GLU A 217 13.36 -14.13 -34.38
N HIS A 218 13.37 -14.03 -33.05
CA HIS A 218 12.99 -12.82 -32.33
C HIS A 218 14.19 -12.20 -31.58
N PRO A 219 15.04 -11.40 -32.25
CA PRO A 219 16.16 -10.73 -31.61
C PRO A 219 15.67 -9.66 -30.63
N GLY A 220 16.25 -9.59 -29.42
CA GLY A 220 15.99 -8.50 -28.48
C GLY A 220 16.05 -8.87 -27.01
N LYS A 221 15.57 -7.94 -26.15
CA LYS A 221 15.61 -8.05 -24.68
C LYS A 221 14.63 -9.11 -24.13
N ASN A 222 13.63 -9.49 -24.93
CA ASN A 222 12.61 -10.50 -24.62
C ASN A 222 12.62 -11.60 -25.70
N ARG A 223 13.80 -12.18 -25.93
CA ARG A 223 14.07 -13.18 -26.98
C ARG A 223 13.59 -14.59 -26.63
N TRP A 224 12.55 -14.73 -25.82
CA TRP A 224 12.07 -16.04 -25.38
C TRP A 224 10.73 -16.33 -25.99
N CYS A 225 10.62 -17.46 -26.68
CA CYS A 225 9.37 -17.89 -27.27
C CYS A 225 9.10 -19.34 -26.94
N TYR A 226 7.83 -19.65 -26.70
CA TYR A 226 7.36 -21.02 -26.75
C TYR A 226 7.01 -21.36 -28.20
N VAL A 227 7.61 -22.41 -28.75
CA VAL A 227 7.32 -22.89 -30.10
C VAL A 227 6.20 -23.91 -29.99
N LEU A 228 5.06 -23.62 -30.59
CA LEU A 228 3.91 -24.51 -30.52
C LEU A 228 4.24 -25.87 -31.19
N PRO A 229 3.95 -27.00 -30.51
CA PRO A 229 4.32 -28.32 -31.00
C PRO A 229 3.55 -28.69 -32.27
N PRO A 230 4.02 -29.70 -33.03
CA PRO A 230 3.37 -30.18 -34.25
C PRO A 230 1.90 -30.59 -34.07
N SER A 231 1.51 -30.99 -32.86
CA SER A 231 0.14 -31.38 -32.49
C SER A 231 -0.83 -30.22 -32.29
N SER A 232 -0.33 -28.99 -32.19
CA SER A 232 -1.18 -27.80 -32.00
C SER A 232 -1.85 -27.35 -33.31
N LYS A 233 -2.89 -26.53 -33.22
CA LYS A 233 -3.58 -25.94 -34.38
C LYS A 233 -2.65 -25.11 -35.30
N HIS A 234 -1.55 -24.59 -34.74
CA HIS A 234 -0.60 -23.74 -35.45
C HIS A 234 0.83 -24.20 -35.15
N PRO A 235 1.26 -25.33 -35.75
CA PRO A 235 2.57 -25.91 -35.47
C PRO A 235 3.69 -24.97 -35.90
N GLY A 236 4.75 -24.87 -35.10
CA GLY A 236 5.91 -24.02 -35.38
C GLY A 236 5.65 -22.53 -35.12
N LYS A 237 4.45 -22.11 -34.71
CA LYS A 237 4.19 -20.71 -34.37
C LYS A 237 4.86 -20.36 -33.04
N HIS A 238 5.65 -19.29 -33.06
CA HIS A 238 6.34 -18.74 -31.89
C HIS A 238 5.39 -17.87 -31.06
N VAL A 239 5.28 -18.15 -29.76
CA VAL A 239 4.52 -17.34 -28.79
C VAL A 239 5.52 -16.63 -27.87
N PRO A 240 5.62 -15.28 -27.91
CA PRO A 240 6.59 -14.56 -27.10
C PRO A 240 6.22 -14.63 -25.61
N LEU A 241 7.21 -14.91 -24.77
CA LEU A 241 7.06 -15.04 -23.32
C LEU A 241 7.63 -13.83 -22.59
N ASP A 242 6.96 -13.40 -21.52
CA ASP A 242 7.45 -12.37 -20.62
C ASP A 242 8.35 -12.97 -19.52
N ILE A 243 9.16 -12.14 -18.89
CA ILE A 243 10.10 -12.55 -17.85
C ILE A 243 9.40 -13.18 -16.63
N GLU A 244 8.17 -12.74 -16.34
CA GLU A 244 7.34 -13.30 -15.26
C GLU A 244 6.95 -14.76 -15.55
N VAL A 245 6.60 -15.05 -16.81
CA VAL A 245 6.26 -16.40 -17.27
C VAL A 245 7.47 -17.33 -17.21
N ILE A 246 8.63 -16.83 -17.64
CA ILE A 246 9.91 -17.56 -17.55
C ILE A 246 10.28 -17.84 -16.09
N GLY A 247 10.06 -16.86 -15.20
CA GLY A 247 10.29 -17.01 -13.76
C GLY A 247 9.36 -18.04 -13.13
N LEU A 248 8.10 -18.09 -13.55
CA LEU A 248 7.14 -19.10 -13.12
C LEU A 248 7.53 -20.50 -13.62
N TRP A 249 8.01 -20.59 -14.86
CA TRP A 249 8.48 -21.85 -15.44
C TRP A 249 9.71 -22.37 -14.71
N ALA A 250 10.68 -21.51 -14.41
CA ALA A 250 11.86 -21.87 -13.61
C ALA A 250 11.48 -22.36 -12.21
N ARG A 251 10.45 -21.76 -11.59
CA ARG A 251 9.95 -22.18 -10.28
C ARG A 251 9.34 -23.58 -10.35
N LYS A 252 8.45 -23.82 -11.33
CA LYS A 252 7.83 -25.14 -11.52
C LYS A 252 8.80 -26.22 -11.98
N MET A 253 9.87 -25.85 -12.70
CA MET A 253 10.97 -26.75 -13.02
C MET A 253 11.73 -27.15 -11.74
N HIS A 254 11.99 -26.19 -10.84
CA HIS A 254 12.60 -26.46 -9.54
C HIS A 254 11.73 -27.38 -8.67
N ASP A 255 10.41 -27.19 -8.70
CA ASP A 255 9.45 -28.01 -7.96
C ASP A 255 9.27 -29.42 -8.58
N GLY A 256 9.87 -29.70 -9.74
CA GLY A 256 9.74 -30.97 -10.46
C GLY A 256 8.36 -31.18 -11.10
N GLU A 257 7.56 -30.13 -11.22
CA GLU A 257 6.21 -30.20 -11.83
C GLU A 257 6.24 -30.11 -13.37
N VAL A 258 7.37 -29.70 -13.94
CA VAL A 258 7.54 -29.50 -15.39
C VAL A 258 8.84 -30.13 -15.84
N ASP A 259 8.88 -30.56 -17.10
CA ASP A 259 10.06 -31.15 -17.70
C ASP A 259 11.23 -30.17 -17.80
N GLU A 260 12.43 -30.68 -17.57
CA GLU A 260 13.67 -29.91 -17.62
C GLU A 260 14.01 -29.35 -19.01
N ASP A 261 13.40 -29.93 -20.05
CA ASP A 261 13.61 -29.54 -21.45
C ASP A 261 12.69 -28.41 -21.92
N CYS A 262 11.77 -27.94 -21.07
CA CYS A 262 10.80 -26.90 -21.40
C CYS A 262 9.93 -27.23 -22.62
N VAL A 263 9.65 -28.51 -22.89
CA VAL A 263 8.78 -28.96 -23.97
C VAL A 263 7.33 -28.71 -23.60
N THR A 264 6.95 -28.98 -22.34
CA THR A 264 5.57 -28.80 -21.87
C THR A 264 5.48 -27.53 -21.02
N PRO A 265 4.68 -26.54 -21.42
CA PRO A 265 4.51 -25.34 -20.62
C PRO A 265 3.70 -25.67 -19.36
N PRO A 266 4.00 -25.03 -18.23
CA PRO A 266 3.27 -25.29 -17.00
C PRO A 266 1.78 -24.98 -17.14
N ASN A 267 0.92 -25.85 -16.59
CA ASN A 267 -0.54 -25.82 -16.74
C ASN A 267 -1.23 -24.51 -16.26
N VAL A 268 -0.50 -23.64 -15.59
CA VAL A 268 -0.95 -22.29 -15.20
C VAL A 268 -0.83 -21.26 -16.31
N LEU A 269 -0.15 -21.61 -17.39
CA LEU A 269 -0.06 -20.83 -18.61
C LEU A 269 -1.18 -21.30 -19.52
N ASN A 270 -2.36 -20.66 -19.43
CA ASN A 270 -3.34 -20.74 -20.50
C ASN A 270 -2.66 -20.24 -21.79
N LEU A 271 -2.16 -21.15 -22.60
CA LEU A 271 -1.42 -20.82 -23.82
C LEU A 271 -2.30 -20.06 -24.81
N ASP A 272 -3.60 -20.34 -24.79
CA ASP A 272 -4.59 -19.63 -25.59
C ASP A 272 -4.63 -18.15 -25.18
N ASP A 273 -4.70 -17.86 -23.87
CA ASP A 273 -4.65 -16.48 -23.35
C ASP A 273 -3.33 -15.79 -23.71
N LEU A 274 -2.21 -16.50 -23.68
CA LEU A 274 -0.90 -15.96 -24.07
C LEU A 274 -0.81 -15.67 -25.57
N ALA A 275 -1.33 -16.58 -26.41
CA ALA A 275 -1.35 -16.39 -27.85
C ALA A 275 -2.29 -15.25 -28.26
N GLU A 276 -3.43 -15.09 -27.56
CA GLU A 276 -4.34 -13.96 -27.73
C GLU A 276 -3.72 -12.65 -27.24
N ARG A 277 -3.08 -12.65 -26.06
CA ARG A 277 -2.38 -11.48 -25.52
C ARG A 277 -1.21 -11.06 -26.41
N GLY A 278 -0.48 -12.01 -26.98
CA GLY A 278 0.57 -11.78 -27.97
C GLY A 278 0.04 -11.11 -29.23
N ARG A 279 -1.06 -11.65 -29.79
CA ARG A 279 -1.75 -11.04 -30.95
C ARG A 279 -2.27 -9.64 -30.65
N ALA A 280 -2.94 -9.43 -29.52
CA ALA A 280 -3.43 -8.12 -29.11
C ALA A 280 -2.30 -7.10 -28.93
N ARG A 281 -1.13 -7.55 -28.46
CA ARG A 281 0.06 -6.70 -28.36
C ARG A 281 0.64 -6.36 -29.74
N GLU A 282 0.77 -7.34 -30.62
CA GLU A 282 1.26 -7.14 -31.99
C GLU A 282 0.33 -6.21 -32.78
N GLU A 283 -0.99 -6.39 -32.64
CA GLU A 283 -2.02 -5.53 -33.23
C GLU A 283 -1.97 -4.10 -32.67
N ARG A 284 -1.76 -3.92 -31.36
CA ARG A 284 -1.51 -2.58 -30.78
C ARG A 284 -0.23 -1.93 -31.31
N THR A 285 0.75 -2.73 -31.72
CA THR A 285 2.03 -2.21 -32.23
C THR A 285 1.93 -1.89 -33.73
N ARG A 286 1.16 -2.69 -34.50
CA ARG A 286 0.89 -2.45 -35.93
C ARG A 286 -0.19 -1.38 -36.17
N GLY A 287 -1.18 -1.28 -35.29
CA GLY A 287 -2.28 -0.32 -35.35
C GLY A 287 -1.90 1.13 -35.00
N ARG A 288 -0.60 1.43 -34.83
CA ARG A 288 -0.08 2.80 -34.73
C ARG A 288 0.40 3.35 -36.08
N GLY A 289 0.15 2.64 -37.18
CA GLY A 289 0.04 3.26 -38.50
C GLY A 289 -1.16 4.20 -38.49
N GLN A 290 -0.97 5.41 -39.01
CA GLN A 290 -1.93 6.51 -38.95
C GLN A 290 -3.39 6.05 -39.19
N PRO A 291 -4.36 6.53 -38.41
CA PRO A 291 -5.75 6.40 -38.83
C PRO A 291 -5.87 7.10 -40.18
N ALA A 292 -6.34 6.38 -41.20
CA ALA A 292 -6.81 6.98 -42.43
C ALA A 292 -7.98 7.90 -42.05
N LEU A 293 -7.66 9.19 -41.87
CA LEU A 293 -8.65 10.22 -41.63
C LEU A 293 -9.62 10.21 -42.82
N PRO A 294 -10.94 10.17 -42.60
CA PRO A 294 -11.88 10.39 -43.69
C PRO A 294 -11.62 11.77 -44.32
N PRO A 295 -11.79 11.93 -45.64
CA PRO A 295 -11.54 13.20 -46.33
C PRO A 295 -12.37 14.33 -45.73
N ILE A 296 -11.73 15.25 -45.01
CA ILE A 296 -12.37 16.46 -44.49
C ILE A 296 -12.33 17.50 -45.62
N HIS A 297 -13.45 17.68 -46.32
CA HIS A 297 -13.66 18.82 -47.22
C HIS A 297 -13.94 20.07 -46.39
N VAL A 298 -12.96 20.98 -46.29
CA VAL A 298 -13.15 22.29 -45.66
C VAL A 298 -13.44 23.32 -46.75
N HIS A 299 -14.67 23.84 -46.78
CA HIS A 299 -14.99 25.04 -47.56
C HIS A 299 -14.50 26.27 -46.79
N VAL A 300 -13.43 26.89 -47.28
CA VAL A 300 -12.92 28.17 -46.80
C VAL A 300 -13.54 29.27 -47.66
N SER A 301 -14.53 29.98 -47.11
CA SER A 301 -15.02 31.23 -47.70
C SER A 301 -13.99 32.33 -47.52
N ALA A 302 -13.55 32.89 -48.63
CA ALA A 302 -12.59 33.98 -48.71
C ALA A 302 -13.22 35.31 -48.29
N SER A 303 -12.71 35.89 -47.20
CA SER A 303 -12.69 37.32 -46.87
C SER A 303 -11.51 37.47 -45.89
N GLY A 304 -10.32 37.88 -46.31
CA GLY A 304 -10.02 39.29 -46.58
C GLY A 304 -9.51 39.93 -45.30
N ASP A 305 -8.18 39.92 -45.09
CA ASP A 305 -7.34 41.13 -45.03
C ASP A 305 -6.08 40.95 -44.15
N ALA A 306 -5.00 41.49 -44.68
CA ALA A 306 -3.62 41.69 -44.24
C ALA A 306 -3.11 41.16 -42.87
N GLY A 307 -1.91 40.52 -42.93
CA GLY A 307 -0.89 40.78 -41.91
C GLY A 307 0.06 39.65 -41.53
N THR A 308 1.22 39.63 -42.20
CA THR A 308 2.53 39.15 -41.72
C THR A 308 2.79 37.66 -41.50
N LEU A 309 3.48 37.10 -42.51
CA LEU A 309 4.46 36.03 -42.44
C LEU A 309 5.35 36.08 -41.18
N ARG A 310 5.41 34.96 -40.43
CA ARG A 310 6.68 34.29 -40.10
C ARG A 310 6.48 32.82 -39.74
N ASP A 311 7.04 32.03 -40.64
CA ASP A 311 7.39 30.62 -40.61
C ASP A 311 8.43 30.31 -39.51
N VAL A 312 8.14 29.37 -38.61
CA VAL A 312 9.09 28.38 -38.04
C VAL A 312 8.29 27.20 -37.48
N ASP A 313 8.24 26.14 -38.26
CA ASP A 313 7.86 24.79 -37.87
C ASP A 313 8.81 24.20 -36.81
N ALA A 314 8.25 23.67 -35.72
CA ALA A 314 8.94 22.72 -34.83
C ALA A 314 7.96 21.65 -34.33
N ASN A 315 7.84 20.61 -35.14
CA ASN A 315 7.24 19.31 -34.81
C ASN A 315 7.76 18.73 -33.48
N VAL A 316 6.87 18.56 -32.50
CA VAL A 316 7.14 17.85 -31.24
C VAL A 316 6.59 16.42 -31.33
N PRO A 317 7.43 15.36 -31.33
CA PRO A 317 6.93 14.00 -31.25
C PRO A 317 6.59 13.59 -29.81
N SER A 318 5.30 13.32 -29.59
CA SER A 318 4.71 12.80 -28.35
C SER A 318 5.21 11.38 -28.04
N ARG A 319 6.21 11.28 -27.16
CA ARG A 319 6.69 10.01 -26.57
C ARG A 319 5.82 9.62 -25.37
N LYS A 320 4.75 8.87 -25.60
CA LYS A 320 4.06 8.10 -24.54
C LYS A 320 4.86 6.84 -24.23
N ARG A 321 5.70 6.91 -23.19
CA ARG A 321 6.39 5.76 -22.58
C ARG A 321 5.73 5.51 -21.23
N ALA A 322 4.73 4.63 -21.21
CA ALA A 322 4.18 4.08 -19.97
C ALA A 322 5.23 3.12 -19.38
N HIS A 323 5.99 3.60 -18.41
CA HIS A 323 6.74 2.73 -17.51
C HIS A 323 5.86 2.40 -16.32
N ALA A 324 5.73 1.11 -16.05
CA ALA A 324 5.11 0.56 -14.88
C ALA A 324 5.71 1.20 -13.61
N ILE A 325 4.84 1.73 -12.77
CA ILE A 325 5.15 2.24 -11.44
C ILE A 325 5.39 0.99 -10.57
N LEU A 326 6.64 0.54 -10.52
CA LEU A 326 7.10 -0.22 -9.37
C LEU A 326 7.15 0.79 -8.22
N SER A 327 6.17 0.68 -7.33
CA SER A 327 6.10 1.43 -6.08
C SER A 327 7.23 0.96 -5.19
N ASP A 328 8.42 1.52 -5.42
CA ASP A 328 9.61 1.31 -4.61
C ASP A 328 9.33 1.89 -3.22
N SER A 329 9.30 0.99 -2.24
CA SER A 329 8.98 1.29 -0.85
C SER A 329 10.03 2.26 -0.30
N GLU A 330 9.68 3.55 -0.24
CA GLU A 330 10.48 4.59 0.39
C GLU A 330 10.53 4.31 1.91
N SER A 331 11.53 3.51 2.31
CA SER A 331 11.95 3.36 3.69
C SER A 331 12.42 4.73 4.17
N ASP A 332 11.59 5.39 5.00
CA ASP A 332 11.92 6.59 5.77
C ASP A 332 12.92 6.20 6.86
N SER A 333 14.09 5.73 6.43
CA SER A 333 15.27 5.80 7.28
C SER A 333 15.63 7.29 7.29
N ASP A 334 15.46 7.92 8.45
CA ASP A 334 15.95 9.26 8.84
C ASP A 334 17.49 9.30 8.78
N SER A 335 18.04 8.85 7.64
CA SER A 335 19.40 9.10 7.28
C SER A 335 19.44 10.58 6.97
N ASP A 336 20.22 11.31 7.74
CA ASP A 336 20.73 12.66 7.45
C ASP A 336 21.46 12.63 6.10
N GLY A 337 20.69 12.46 5.03
CA GLY A 337 21.18 12.38 3.68
C GLY A 337 21.74 13.75 3.36
N GLU A 338 23.01 13.77 2.95
CA GLU A 338 23.71 14.96 2.44
C GLU A 338 22.74 15.86 1.68
N SER A 339 22.31 16.92 2.34
CA SER A 339 21.32 17.84 1.81
C SER A 339 22.04 18.75 0.83
N LEU A 340 21.67 18.65 -0.45
CA LEU A 340 22.30 19.44 -1.50
C LEU A 340 21.93 20.92 -1.33
N PRO A 341 22.91 21.82 -1.13
CA PRO A 341 22.67 23.25 -1.03
C PRO A 341 22.00 23.80 -2.28
N ILE A 342 21.09 24.76 -2.12
CA ILE A 342 20.37 25.34 -3.26
C ILE A 342 21.31 26.09 -4.23
N ASP A 343 22.41 26.66 -3.71
CA ASP A 343 23.39 27.39 -4.53
C ASP A 343 24.05 26.48 -5.57
N ASP A 344 24.35 25.23 -5.22
CA ASP A 344 24.95 24.25 -6.13
C ASP A 344 24.00 23.91 -7.28
N VAL A 345 22.70 23.80 -6.98
CA VAL A 345 21.66 23.55 -7.98
C VAL A 345 21.54 24.73 -8.94
N LEU A 346 21.51 25.97 -8.42
CA LEU A 346 21.42 27.18 -9.22
C LEU A 346 22.67 27.36 -10.10
N ASN A 347 23.86 27.07 -9.57
CA ASN A 347 25.11 27.11 -10.33
C ASN A 347 25.15 26.06 -11.44
N GLU A 348 24.67 24.83 -11.17
CA GLU A 348 24.59 23.80 -12.21
C GLU A 348 23.58 24.16 -13.32
N LEU A 349 22.45 24.75 -12.95
CA LEU A 349 21.46 25.25 -13.91
C LEU A 349 22.00 26.41 -14.74
N ASN A 350 22.73 27.34 -14.12
CA ASN A 350 23.34 28.46 -14.81
C ASN A 350 24.35 28.02 -15.87
N LYS A 351 25.15 26.98 -15.57
CA LYS A 351 26.07 26.39 -16.56
C LYS A 351 25.35 25.85 -17.80
N LYS A 352 24.09 25.41 -17.66
CA LYS A 352 23.29 24.85 -18.77
C LYS A 352 22.46 25.89 -19.50
N PHE A 353 22.01 26.91 -18.77
CA PHE A 353 21.08 27.93 -19.25
C PHE A 353 21.57 29.32 -18.79
N PRO A 354 22.72 29.79 -19.30
CA PRO A 354 23.33 31.03 -18.81
C PRO A 354 22.45 32.27 -19.06
N ALA A 355 21.61 32.23 -20.09
CA ALA A 355 20.67 33.31 -20.42
C ALA A 355 19.61 33.57 -19.34
N LEU A 356 19.31 32.59 -18.48
CA LEU A 356 18.29 32.71 -17.43
C LEU A 356 18.86 33.23 -16.10
N ASN A 357 20.20 33.35 -15.99
CA ASN A 357 20.92 33.87 -14.83
C ASN A 357 20.40 33.34 -13.48
N TYR A 358 20.33 32.01 -13.33
CA TYR A 358 19.79 31.37 -12.12
C TYR A 358 20.34 31.85 -10.76
N PRO A 359 21.62 32.23 -10.62
CA PRO A 359 22.17 32.68 -9.34
C PRO A 359 21.46 33.89 -8.75
N GLN A 360 20.79 34.72 -9.57
CA GLN A 360 20.04 35.89 -9.09
C GLN A 360 18.88 35.53 -8.15
N TYR A 361 18.35 34.30 -8.23
CA TYR A 361 17.24 33.85 -7.40
C TYR A 361 17.67 33.30 -6.03
N ALA A 362 18.98 33.14 -5.79
CA ALA A 362 19.49 32.50 -4.56
C ALA A 362 19.06 33.23 -3.29
N THR A 363 19.18 34.56 -3.27
CA THR A 363 18.83 35.39 -2.10
C THR A 363 17.33 35.31 -1.79
N ALA A 364 16.47 35.38 -2.82
CA ALA A 364 15.02 35.30 -2.65
C ALA A 364 14.57 33.92 -2.16
N LEU A 365 15.16 32.83 -2.68
CA LEU A 365 14.90 31.47 -2.22
C LEU A 365 15.29 31.28 -0.74
N LYS A 366 16.48 31.76 -0.36
CA LYS A 366 16.97 31.71 1.02
C LYS A 366 16.10 32.54 1.97
N ALA A 367 15.66 33.72 1.54
CA ALA A 367 14.75 34.56 2.32
C ALA A 367 13.39 33.89 2.60
N LYS A 368 12.96 32.95 1.75
CA LYS A 368 11.76 32.12 1.96
C LYS A 368 12.06 30.79 2.67
N GLY A 369 13.26 30.61 3.22
CA GLY A 369 13.65 29.39 3.94
C GLY A 369 13.99 28.20 3.04
N ILE A 370 14.14 28.41 1.73
CA ILE A 370 14.49 27.35 0.77
C ILE A 370 16.01 27.29 0.62
N ALA A 371 16.68 26.76 1.65
CA ALA A 371 18.15 26.62 1.66
C ALA A 371 18.66 25.35 0.94
N TYR A 372 17.81 24.32 0.80
CA TYR A 372 18.19 23.01 0.29
C TYR A 372 17.31 22.55 -0.87
N ALA A 373 17.89 21.72 -1.75
CA ALA A 373 17.21 21.18 -2.93
C ALA A 373 15.97 20.31 -2.60
N SER A 374 15.95 19.67 -1.42
CA SER A 374 14.83 18.85 -0.96
C SER A 374 13.55 19.67 -0.77
N SER A 375 13.66 20.90 -0.26
CA SER A 375 12.53 21.81 -0.01
C SER A 375 11.82 22.25 -1.29
N VAL A 376 12.48 22.15 -2.45
CA VAL A 376 11.92 22.56 -3.75
C VAL A 376 10.84 21.59 -4.26
N VAL A 377 10.94 20.30 -3.89
CA VAL A 377 10.16 19.21 -4.50
C VAL A 377 8.65 19.27 -4.15
N GLY A 378 8.29 19.97 -3.07
CA GLY A 378 6.89 20.08 -2.61
C GLY A 378 6.16 21.36 -3.03
N LEU A 379 6.85 22.32 -3.66
CA LEU A 379 6.28 23.63 -3.99
C LEU A 379 5.80 23.67 -5.44
N GLY A 380 4.63 24.26 -5.67
CA GLY A 380 4.04 24.42 -7.01
C GLY A 380 4.75 25.48 -7.85
N ALA A 381 4.58 25.43 -9.18
CA ALA A 381 5.17 26.40 -10.10
C ALA A 381 4.71 27.85 -9.82
N SER A 382 3.45 28.05 -9.44
CA SER A 382 2.90 29.36 -9.08
C SER A 382 3.62 30.00 -7.90
N TYR A 383 4.06 29.21 -6.92
CA TYR A 383 4.81 29.71 -5.76
C TYR A 383 6.10 30.42 -6.19
N TYR A 384 6.85 29.84 -7.12
CA TYR A 384 8.11 30.43 -7.61
C TYR A 384 7.88 31.69 -8.44
N LYS A 385 6.78 31.75 -9.17
CA LYS A 385 6.39 32.95 -9.90
C LYS A 385 6.03 34.09 -8.94
N GLU A 386 5.11 33.84 -8.01
CA GLU A 386 4.52 34.87 -7.16
C GLU A 386 5.42 35.28 -5.98
N ASN A 387 6.09 34.32 -5.34
CA ASN A 387 6.84 34.57 -4.10
C ASN A 387 8.34 34.78 -4.31
N ILE A 388 8.90 34.22 -5.39
CA ILE A 388 10.34 34.31 -5.70
C ILE A 388 10.60 35.27 -6.87
N GLY A 389 9.59 35.53 -7.72
CA GLY A 389 9.76 36.36 -8.91
C GLY A 389 10.53 35.66 -10.03
N MET A 390 10.48 34.32 -10.11
CA MET A 390 11.07 33.61 -11.23
C MET A 390 10.28 33.83 -12.52
N VAL A 391 10.98 34.02 -13.63
CA VAL A 391 10.37 34.11 -14.97
C VAL A 391 9.81 32.75 -15.36
N ASP A 392 8.64 32.72 -16.02
CA ASP A 392 7.93 31.47 -16.37
C ASP A 392 8.83 30.43 -17.07
N GLY A 393 9.69 30.88 -18.00
CA GLY A 393 10.64 30.01 -18.70
C GLY A 393 11.75 29.42 -17.83
N ALA A 394 12.02 29.99 -16.65
CA ALA A 394 13.04 29.52 -15.73
C ALA A 394 12.51 28.52 -14.69
N ILE A 395 11.20 28.52 -14.40
CA ILE A 395 10.58 27.73 -13.33
C ILE A 395 10.61 26.23 -13.65
N GLU A 396 10.13 25.82 -14.83
CA GLU A 396 10.07 24.39 -15.17
C GLU A 396 11.46 23.71 -15.22
N PRO A 397 12.48 24.29 -15.87
CA PRO A 397 13.82 23.69 -15.87
C PRO A 397 14.39 23.60 -14.45
N PHE A 398 14.13 24.61 -13.60
CA PHE A 398 14.55 24.61 -12.21
C PHE A 398 13.95 23.44 -11.44
N ILE A 399 12.62 23.33 -11.36
CA ILE A 399 11.92 22.25 -10.63
C ILE A 399 12.38 20.87 -11.12
N LYS A 400 12.39 20.67 -12.44
CA LYS A 400 12.73 19.38 -13.05
C LYS A 400 14.19 18.99 -12.79
N ARG A 401 15.13 19.93 -12.82
CA ARG A 401 16.54 19.65 -12.56
C ARG A 401 16.78 19.35 -11.09
N THR A 402 16.22 20.16 -10.19
CA THR A 402 16.33 19.96 -8.74
C THR A 402 15.80 18.58 -8.35
N GLN A 403 14.60 18.19 -8.82
CA GLN A 403 14.05 16.85 -8.60
C GLN A 403 14.97 15.74 -9.11
N LYS A 404 15.58 15.92 -10.28
CA LYS A 404 16.52 14.94 -10.84
C LYS A 404 17.78 14.80 -9.99
N MET A 405 18.32 15.90 -9.46
CA MET A 405 19.50 15.89 -8.60
C MET A 405 19.20 15.23 -7.26
N VAL A 406 18.07 15.56 -6.61
CA VAL A 406 17.63 14.92 -5.37
C VAL A 406 17.47 13.41 -5.56
N LYS A 407 16.84 12.97 -6.65
CA LYS A 407 16.70 11.54 -6.98
C LYS A 407 18.06 10.87 -7.22
N ALA A 408 19.01 11.56 -7.84
CA ALA A 408 20.35 11.01 -8.08
C ALA A 408 21.12 10.81 -6.76
N ILE A 409 21.02 11.76 -5.83
CA ILE A 409 21.63 11.67 -4.49
C ILE A 409 21.01 10.51 -3.69
N LYS A 410 19.67 10.44 -3.63
CA LYS A 410 18.97 9.31 -2.99
C LYS A 410 19.42 7.96 -3.55
N LYS A 411 19.52 7.84 -4.88
CA LYS A 411 19.99 6.61 -5.55
C LYS A 411 21.45 6.27 -5.21
N ARG A 412 22.32 7.28 -5.11
CA ARG A 412 23.73 7.08 -4.75
C ARG A 412 23.87 6.59 -3.31
N ASN A 413 23.09 7.16 -2.39
CA ASN A 413 23.14 6.82 -0.98
C ASN A 413 22.53 5.45 -0.70
N GLY A 414 21.43 5.10 -1.38
CA GLY A 414 20.85 3.75 -1.29
C GLY A 414 21.80 2.65 -1.80
N LYS A 415 22.58 2.92 -2.85
CA LYS A 415 23.53 1.94 -3.39
C LYS A 415 24.72 1.66 -2.46
N LYS A 416 25.18 2.66 -1.69
CA LYS A 416 26.30 2.49 -0.75
C LYS A 416 25.93 1.56 0.42
N ARG A 417 24.70 1.67 0.94
CA ARG A 417 24.21 0.85 2.05
C ARG A 417 24.12 -0.65 1.73
N ALA A 418 23.90 -1.02 0.46
CA ALA A 418 23.83 -2.42 0.05
C ALA A 418 25.18 -3.14 -0.01
N ARG A 419 26.32 -2.43 0.08
CA ARG A 419 27.66 -3.04 -0.03
C ARG A 419 28.42 -3.15 1.28
N SER A 420 28.13 -2.32 2.28
CA SER A 420 28.88 -2.31 3.54
C SER A 420 28.41 -3.35 4.57
N GLY A 421 27.42 -4.19 4.25
CA GLY A 421 26.87 -5.18 5.19
C GLY A 421 27.25 -6.63 4.89
N ALA A 422 28.18 -6.88 3.96
CA ALA A 422 28.46 -8.25 3.47
C ALA A 422 29.85 -8.79 3.82
N ASP A 423 30.78 -7.98 4.35
CA ASP A 423 32.18 -8.39 4.52
C ASP A 423 32.68 -8.45 5.98
N ASP A 424 31.88 -8.07 6.99
CA ASP A 424 32.35 -8.04 8.39
C ASP A 424 32.15 -9.36 9.18
N ASP A 425 31.57 -10.42 8.58
CA ASP A 425 31.28 -11.69 9.28
C ASP A 425 32.33 -12.81 9.04
N LYS A 426 33.58 -12.48 8.66
CA LYS A 426 34.61 -13.50 8.34
C LYS A 426 35.89 -13.47 9.18
N GLU A 427 35.95 -12.71 10.27
CA GLU A 427 37.15 -12.68 11.12
C GLU A 427 36.80 -13.13 12.56
N ASN A 428 36.54 -14.43 12.72
CA ASN A 428 36.74 -15.20 13.97
C ASN A 428 36.34 -16.67 13.72
N ALA A 429 37.26 -17.44 13.16
CA ALA A 429 37.25 -18.91 13.22
C ALA A 429 38.69 -19.41 13.21
#